data_AF-A0A0Q3SVU5-F1
#
_entry.id   AF-A0A0Q3SVU5-F1
#
_cell.length_a   1.000
_cell.length_b   1.000
_cell.length_c   1.000
_cell.angle_alpha   90.00
_cell.angle_beta   90.00
_cell.angle_gamma   90.00
#
_symmetry.space_group_name_H-M   'P 1'
#
loop_
_entity.id
_entity.type
_entity.pdbx_description
1 polymer ?
#
loop_
_entity_poly.entity_id
_entity_poly.type
_entity_poly.pdbx_seq_one_letter_code
_entity_poly.pdbx_strand_id
1 'polypeptide(L)' 'MAVNNMSSMLMVMAVVVLGTASTATAASGVAMFYDKYTPSAFYENMDMGNMVAAASDSFWNNGVVCGQCYRV' A
#
# COMPACT_ATOMS: atom_id res chain seq x y z
N MET A 1 -23.27 15.53 33.35
CA MET A 1 -23.53 14.25 32.65
C MET A 1 -22.83 13.17 33.45
N ALA A 2 -23.55 12.41 34.27
CA ALA A 2 -22.98 11.33 35.06
C ALA A 2 -22.91 10.07 34.19
N VAL A 3 -21.71 9.74 33.70
CA VAL A 3 -21.44 8.44 33.10
C VAL A 3 -21.43 7.42 34.24
N ASN A 4 -22.38 6.49 34.23
CA ASN A 4 -22.40 5.35 35.15
C ASN A 4 -21.19 4.44 34.85
N ASN A 5 -20.66 3.76 35.87
CA ASN A 5 -19.43 2.94 35.74
C ASN A 5 -19.54 1.87 34.63
N MET A 6 -20.74 1.28 34.45
CA MET A 6 -21.04 0.34 33.36
C MET A 6 -20.95 1.02 31.98
N SER A 7 -21.47 2.23 31.86
CA SER A 7 -21.44 3.03 30.63
C SER A 7 -20.02 3.49 30.29
N SER A 8 -19.19 3.76 31.29
CA SER A 8 -17.78 4.11 31.12
C SER A 8 -16.97 2.94 30.54
N MET A 9 -17.14 1.74 31.08
CA MET A 9 -16.46 0.54 30.57
C MET A 9 -16.88 0.20 29.14
N LEU A 10 -18.16 0.37 28.81
CA LEU A 10 -18.68 0.21 27.45
C LEU A 10 -18.03 1.19 26.47
N MET A 11 -17.85 2.47 26.85
CA MET A 11 -17.17 3.45 25.99
C MET A 11 -15.69 3.10 25.78
N VAL A 12 -14.99 2.68 26.84
CA VAL A 12 -13.57 2.28 26.73
C VAL A 12 -13.41 1.08 25.80
N MET A 13 -14.26 0.06 25.92
CA MET A 13 -14.23 -1.09 25.01
C MET A 13 -14.54 -0.71 23.56
N ALA A 14 -15.49 0.19 23.32
CA ALA A 14 -15.81 0.66 21.98
C ALA A 14 -14.61 1.36 21.32
N VAL A 15 -13.86 2.18 22.08
CA VAL A 15 -12.66 2.87 21.58
C VAL A 15 -11.53 1.88 21.28
N VAL A 16 -11.33 0.85 22.11
CA VAL A 16 -10.30 -0.18 21.88
C VAL A 16 -10.60 -1.01 20.64
N VAL A 17 -11.86 -1.40 20.44
CA VAL A 17 -12.27 -2.19 19.26
C VAL A 17 -12.12 -1.38 17.96
N LEU A 18 -12.48 -0.09 17.98
CA LEU A 18 -12.32 0.78 16.81
C LEU A 18 -10.85 1.17 16.55
N GLY A 19 -10.03 1.33 17.60
CA GLY A 19 -8.63 1.73 17.48
C GLY A 19 -7.70 0.64 16.95
N THR A 20 -8.08 -0.63 17.09
CA THR A 20 -7.28 -1.78 16.62
C THR A 20 -7.60 -2.20 15.18
N ALA A 21 -8.69 -1.69 14.59
CA ALA A 21 -9.08 -1.94 13.21
C ALA A 21 -8.28 -1.08 12.21
N SER A 22 -6.95 -1.19 12.22
CA SER A 22 -6.12 -0.65 11.14
C SER A 22 -6.10 -1.64 9.97
N THR A 23 -7.16 -1.69 9.18
CA THR A 23 -7.17 -2.47 7.93
C THR A 23 -6.44 -1.70 6.85
N ALA A 24 -5.21 -2.12 6.51
CA ALA A 24 -4.54 -1.67 5.31
C ALA A 24 -5.31 -2.24 4.10
N THR A 25 -6.11 -1.40 3.44
CA THR A 25 -6.82 -1.76 2.22
C THR A 25 -5.93 -1.40 1.03
N ALA A 26 -5.27 -2.42 0.45
CA ALA A 26 -4.52 -2.30 -0.79
C ALA A 26 -5.23 -3.10 -1.88
N ALA A 27 -5.16 -2.62 -3.13
CA ALA A 27 -5.62 -3.41 -4.26
C ALA A 27 -4.75 -4.67 -4.38
N SER A 28 -5.39 -5.84 -4.55
CA SER A 28 -4.67 -7.06 -4.87
C SER A 28 -4.20 -7.05 -6.32
N GLY A 29 -3.01 -7.60 -6.56
CA GLY A 29 -2.42 -7.71 -7.89
C GLY A 29 -1.54 -8.95 -7.99
N VAL A 30 -1.18 -9.31 -9.23
CA VAL A 30 -0.22 -10.39 -9.49
C VAL A 30 1.13 -9.77 -9.82
N ALA A 31 2.17 -10.25 -9.16
CA ALA A 31 3.56 -9.87 -9.45
C ALA A 31 4.30 -11.05 -10.09
N MET A 32 5.16 -10.75 -11.07
CA MET A 32 6.10 -11.70 -11.66
C MET A 32 7.51 -11.13 -11.57
N PHE A 33 8.48 -12.03 -11.38
CA PHE A 33 9.90 -11.68 -11.37
C PHE A 33 10.53 -11.91 -12.74
N TYR A 34 11.36 -10.97 -13.16
CA TYR A 34 12.17 -11.05 -14.37
C TYR A 34 13.61 -10.65 -14.04
N ASP A 35 14.61 -11.26 -14.69
CA ASP A 35 16.03 -11.01 -14.45
C ASP A 35 16.52 -9.69 -15.08
N LYS A 36 15.92 -9.30 -16.22
CA LYS A 36 16.25 -8.08 -16.95
C LYS A 36 15.04 -7.15 -17.01
N TYR A 37 15.23 -5.91 -16.55
CA TYR A 37 14.22 -4.85 -16.63
C TYR A 37 14.69 -3.63 -17.45
N THR A 38 15.95 -3.60 -17.90
CA THR A 38 16.49 -2.57 -18.78
C THR A 38 16.43 -3.00 -20.26
N PRO A 39 16.06 -2.10 -21.20
CA PRO A 39 15.56 -0.76 -20.93
C PRO A 39 14.15 -0.77 -20.32
N SER A 40 13.87 0.18 -19.44
CA SER A 40 12.54 0.40 -18.87
C SER A 40 11.90 1.65 -19.48
N ALA A 41 10.57 1.73 -19.47
CA ALA A 41 9.84 2.85 -20.09
C ALA A 41 10.13 4.21 -19.44
N PHE A 42 10.48 4.25 -18.15
CA PHE A 42 10.76 5.51 -17.44
C PHE A 42 12.24 5.79 -17.23
N TYR A 43 13.02 4.75 -16.90
CA TYR A 43 14.44 4.91 -16.59
C TYR A 43 15.36 4.57 -17.76
N GLU A 44 14.79 4.18 -18.91
CA GLU A 44 15.54 3.78 -20.10
C GLU A 44 16.61 2.75 -19.73
N ASN A 45 17.88 3.03 -19.98
CA ASN A 45 19.02 2.16 -19.70
C ASN A 45 19.63 2.34 -18.30
N MET A 46 19.02 3.15 -17.42
CA MET A 46 19.56 3.38 -16.08
C MET A 46 19.29 2.19 -15.16
N ASP A 47 20.30 1.84 -14.37
CA ASP A 47 20.20 0.82 -13.34
C ASP A 47 19.81 1.45 -11.98
N MET A 48 18.60 1.15 -11.53
CA MET A 48 18.01 1.50 -10.23
C MET A 48 18.14 0.36 -9.21
N GLY A 49 18.89 -0.70 -9.51
CA GLY A 49 19.13 -1.84 -8.63
C GLY A 49 18.02 -2.89 -8.66
N ASN A 50 17.94 -3.68 -7.57
CA ASN A 50 17.19 -4.95 -7.58
C ASN A 50 15.72 -4.83 -7.14
N MET A 51 15.28 -3.64 -6.69
CA MET A 51 13.93 -3.42 -6.16
C MET A 51 13.14 -2.48 -7.08
N VAL A 52 13.05 -2.85 -8.36
CA VAL A 52 12.30 -2.11 -9.40
C VAL A 52 11.14 -2.97 -9.85
N ALA A 53 9.93 -2.39 -9.85
CA ALA A 53 8.73 -3.06 -10.33
C ALA A 53 8.24 -2.41 -11.65
N ALA A 54 7.92 -3.25 -12.63
CA ALA A 54 7.19 -2.81 -13.82
C ALA A 54 5.69 -2.77 -13.52
N ALA A 55 5.03 -1.67 -13.90
CA ALA A 55 3.59 -1.54 -13.77
C ALA A 55 2.88 -2.22 -14.96
N SER A 56 1.74 -2.87 -14.71
CA SER A 56 0.83 -3.29 -15.79
C SER A 56 0.24 -2.07 -16.50
N ASP A 57 -0.23 -2.22 -17.74
CA ASP A 57 -0.83 -1.10 -18.51
C ASP A 57 -1.94 -0.38 -17.75
N SER A 58 -2.78 -1.13 -17.03
CA SER A 58 -3.86 -0.60 -16.20
C SER A 58 -3.38 0.23 -15.01
N PHE A 59 -2.18 -0.06 -14.48
CA PHE A 59 -1.60 0.64 -13.33
C PHE A 59 -0.66 1.78 -13.78
N TRP A 60 -0.01 1.63 -14.93
CA TRP A 60 0.97 2.59 -15.45
C TRP A 60 0.40 4.01 -15.62
N ASN A 61 -0.85 4.10 -16.10
CA ASN A 61 -1.57 5.36 -16.31
C ASN A 61 -0.71 6.46 -16.97
N ASN A 62 -0.18 6.16 -18.15
CA ASN A 62 0.70 7.06 -18.91
C ASN A 62 1.93 7.58 -18.12
N GLY A 63 2.47 6.75 -17.22
CA GLY A 63 3.68 7.04 -16.45
C GLY A 63 3.46 7.83 -15.17
N VAL A 64 2.21 7.97 -14.70
CA VAL A 64 1.93 8.68 -13.43
C VAL A 64 2.55 7.96 -12.21
N VAL A 65 2.71 6.63 -12.29
CA VAL A 65 3.29 5.81 -11.21
C VAL A 65 4.82 5.73 -11.25
N CYS A 66 5.45 6.40 -12.21
CA CYS A 66 6.90 6.39 -12.37
C CYS A 66 7.62 6.95 -11.14
N GLY A 67 8.65 6.23 -10.69
CA GLY A 67 9.46 6.61 -9.52
C GLY A 67 8.75 6.56 -8.18
N GLN A 68 7.51 6.07 -8.13
CA GLN A 68 6.80 5.83 -6.88
C GLN A 68 7.27 4.52 -6.24
N CYS A 69 7.45 4.53 -4.93
CA CYS A 69 7.77 3.34 -4.15
C CYS A 69 6.50 2.75 -3.56
N TYR A 70 6.26 1.48 -3.82
CA TYR A 70 5.12 0.74 -3.29
C TYR A 70 5.59 -0.32 -2.31
N ARG A 71 4.73 -0.58 -1.31
CA ARG A 71 4.89 -1.72 -0.40
C ARG A 71 3.95 -2.81 -0.87
N VAL A 72 4.55 -3.91 -1.33
CA VAL A 72 3.86 -5.13 -1.77
C VAL A 72 3.79 -6.15 -0.65
#